data_AF-A0AAW0KFR6-F1
#
_entry.id   AF-A0AAW0KFR6-F1
#
_cell.length_a   1.000
_cell.length_b   1.000
_cell.length_c   1.000
_cell.angle_alpha   90.00
_cell.angle_beta   90.00
_cell.angle_gamma   90.00
#
_symmetry.space_group_name_H-M   'P 1'
#
loop_
_entity.id
_entity.type
_entity.pdbx_description
1 polymer ?
#
loop_
_entity_poly.entity_id
_entity_poly.type
_entity_poly.pdbx_seq_one_letter_code
_entity_poly.pdbx_strand_id
1 'polypeptide(L)'
;MEGKGLIRRGWAPQVLILDHEAVGGFVTHCGWNSILEGVTAGLPMVTWPMVAEQFYNEKLVTEVLKIGVGVGAHQWIKVMEDDIKKEKIKEAVRLIMVGKVERRLIMLEMGTITFSASFLLSNFLLFLCLYNEVAFGNEVVKSNRETWEIIICGGGVGYNTFPIPQCPPPPPEPVCPPPPPSPPPPPPPSPPPPSPPPPPPPSPPPPSPPPPPPPSPPPPPPSPPPPSPPPPPSPPPPPPPPPPIDLDSRLNAVYPVLQRFKNRTRDPKGCTQNWSGRGQKICLYKGIACAIYPNEKKKAVVGIDFNGCGLYGDKNQFPLDNFLEELTDITFFHANSNNFTGSIPAKILKLQYFYELDLSNNGLTGNFPYQILAAKQLTFLDLRFNNFHDKVPPQVFNLDVDVLFINNNQFYDTLPSNLGNTPAIYLTVANNLFNGPIPQSIGNAKDTLVEVLFLGNRLDGCLPYEIGLLKNATVFDVSFNYLSGPIPLSFQCLSKIELLVLARNQFYGEVPEAVCKLPKLSNFSLSYNYFTQVGPICRKLIDKKILDVRMNCIPDLSNQRSKAECAEFFSKYKDHACPSPQSLKKVPCATNYHYSGSLDASDNQPMAVAPSPRSYNTLIPHKL
;
A
#
# COMPACT_ATOMS: atom_id res chain seq x y z
N MET A 1 -33.36 2.05 -21.11
CA MET A 1 -33.28 3.48 -20.79
C MET A 1 -31.91 3.92 -21.22
N GLU A 2 -31.82 4.63 -22.33
CA GLU A 2 -30.60 5.36 -22.71
C GLU A 2 -30.70 6.79 -22.15
N GLY A 3 -29.57 7.46 -21.94
CA GLY A 3 -29.52 8.88 -21.54
C GLY A 3 -29.99 9.23 -20.12
N LYS A 4 -30.10 8.26 -19.19
CA LYS A 4 -30.50 8.50 -17.77
C LYS A 4 -29.74 7.61 -16.76
N GLY A 5 -28.42 7.64 -16.81
CA GLY A 5 -27.58 6.96 -15.80
C GLY A 5 -26.14 6.70 -16.24
N LEU A 6 -25.16 6.88 -15.34
CA LEU A 6 -23.74 6.68 -15.64
C LEU A 6 -23.26 5.26 -15.27
N ILE A 7 -23.06 4.39 -16.28
CA ILE A 7 -22.50 3.05 -16.05
C ILE A 7 -20.97 3.12 -15.87
N ARG A 8 -20.51 3.34 -14.64
CA ARG A 8 -19.10 3.14 -14.25
C ARG A 8 -18.75 1.64 -14.34
N ARG A 9 -17.97 1.27 -15.36
CA ARG A 9 -17.48 -0.11 -15.58
C ARG A 9 -16.14 -0.43 -14.91
N GLY A 10 -15.56 0.52 -14.19
CA GLY A 10 -14.34 0.35 -13.39
C GLY A 10 -14.60 0.74 -11.94
N TRP A 11 -13.71 0.33 -11.04
CA TRP A 11 -13.85 0.59 -9.60
C TRP A 11 -13.97 2.09 -9.30
N ALA A 12 -14.80 2.42 -8.30
CA ALA A 12 -14.99 3.75 -7.77
C ALA A 12 -15.31 3.65 -6.26
N PRO A 13 -14.87 4.60 -5.42
CA PRO A 13 -15.09 4.52 -3.97
C PRO A 13 -16.57 4.55 -3.62
N GLN A 14 -17.08 3.44 -3.07
CA GLN A 14 -18.51 3.23 -2.85
C GLN A 14 -19.13 4.29 -1.92
N VAL A 15 -18.42 4.73 -0.87
CA VAL A 15 -18.85 5.85 0.00
C VAL A 15 -19.14 7.13 -0.80
N LEU A 16 -18.27 7.53 -1.73
CA LEU A 16 -18.46 8.74 -2.54
C LEU A 16 -19.62 8.62 -3.54
N ILE A 17 -20.02 7.40 -3.87
CA ILE A 17 -21.21 7.12 -4.69
C ILE A 17 -22.46 7.25 -3.82
N LEU A 18 -22.48 6.63 -2.64
CA LEU A 18 -23.64 6.59 -1.74
C LEU A 18 -23.97 7.95 -1.11
N ASP A 19 -22.95 8.76 -0.83
CA ASP A 19 -23.10 10.13 -0.31
C ASP A 19 -23.69 11.10 -1.36
N HIS A 20 -23.57 10.79 -2.65
CA HIS A 20 -24.02 11.65 -3.75
C HIS A 20 -25.56 11.80 -3.79
N GLU A 21 -26.06 13.03 -3.80
CA GLU A 21 -27.48 13.36 -3.62
C GLU A 21 -28.42 12.74 -4.66
N ALA A 22 -27.94 12.49 -5.89
CA ALA A 22 -28.74 11.85 -6.95
C ALA A 22 -28.89 10.32 -6.79
N VAL A 23 -28.24 9.68 -5.80
CA VAL A 23 -28.45 8.27 -5.50
C VAL A 23 -29.68 8.13 -4.59
N GLY A 24 -30.69 7.41 -5.09
CA GLY A 24 -31.96 7.19 -4.39
C GLY A 24 -32.07 5.84 -3.68
N GLY A 25 -31.18 4.89 -4.00
CA GLY A 25 -31.14 3.56 -3.42
C GLY A 25 -29.97 2.74 -3.96
N PHE A 26 -29.60 1.67 -3.24
CA PHE A 26 -28.36 0.92 -3.46
C PHE A 26 -28.64 -0.57 -3.66
N VAL A 27 -28.04 -1.20 -4.67
CA VAL A 27 -28.15 -2.66 -4.88
C VAL A 27 -26.87 -3.32 -4.36
N THR A 28 -26.99 -4.17 -3.34
CA THR A 28 -25.85 -4.77 -2.65
C THR A 28 -25.96 -6.29 -2.51
N HIS A 29 -24.80 -6.92 -2.57
CA HIS A 29 -24.62 -8.34 -2.26
C HIS A 29 -24.47 -8.62 -0.76
N CYS A 30 -24.77 -7.65 0.10
CA CYS A 30 -24.77 -7.77 1.57
C CYS A 30 -23.40 -8.08 2.22
N GLY A 31 -22.29 -7.81 1.54
CA GLY A 31 -20.97 -7.76 2.18
C GLY A 31 -20.93 -6.67 3.26
N TRP A 32 -20.31 -6.95 4.41
CA TRP A 32 -20.46 -6.15 5.64
C TRP A 32 -20.20 -4.65 5.46
N ASN A 33 -19.08 -4.28 4.82
CA ASN A 33 -18.74 -2.87 4.53
C ASN A 33 -19.84 -2.17 3.72
N SER A 34 -20.46 -2.87 2.75
CA SER A 34 -21.52 -2.28 1.92
C SER A 34 -22.78 -1.96 2.70
N ILE A 35 -23.09 -2.72 3.74
CA ILE A 35 -24.21 -2.43 4.64
C ILE A 35 -23.85 -1.28 5.56
N LEU A 36 -22.66 -1.28 6.16
CA LEU A 36 -22.24 -0.19 7.05
C LEU A 36 -22.21 1.15 6.30
N GLU A 37 -21.66 1.18 5.09
CA GLU A 37 -21.63 2.37 4.23
C GLU A 37 -23.05 2.81 3.81
N GLY A 38 -23.91 1.88 3.39
CA GLY A 38 -25.29 2.19 2.99
C GLY A 38 -26.17 2.67 4.15
N VAL A 39 -26.01 2.10 5.34
CA VAL A 39 -26.64 2.57 6.60
C VAL A 39 -26.17 3.98 6.93
N THR A 40 -24.85 4.22 6.87
CA THR A 40 -24.24 5.52 7.17
C THR A 40 -24.71 6.62 6.19
N ALA A 41 -24.90 6.27 4.91
CA ALA A 41 -25.45 7.16 3.88
C ALA A 41 -26.99 7.33 3.96
N GLY A 42 -27.68 6.63 4.88
CA GLY A 42 -29.14 6.66 5.02
C GLY A 42 -29.90 6.11 3.80
N LEU A 43 -29.28 5.23 3.02
CA LEU A 43 -29.81 4.76 1.74
C LEU A 43 -30.57 3.43 1.86
N PRO A 44 -31.75 3.31 1.23
CA PRO A 44 -32.49 2.06 1.18
C PRO A 44 -31.83 1.06 0.22
N MET A 45 -31.87 -0.23 0.57
CA MET A 45 -31.08 -1.26 -0.10
C MET A 45 -31.93 -2.33 -0.80
N VAL A 46 -31.57 -2.70 -2.03
CA VAL A 46 -31.97 -3.96 -2.64
C VAL A 46 -30.92 -5.01 -2.28
N THR A 47 -31.31 -6.04 -1.53
CA THR A 47 -30.39 -7.07 -1.04
C THR A 47 -30.41 -8.31 -1.93
N TRP A 48 -29.24 -8.73 -2.39
CA TRP A 48 -29.01 -9.92 -3.21
C TRP A 48 -27.75 -10.66 -2.71
N PRO A 49 -27.82 -11.33 -1.55
CA PRO A 49 -26.67 -12.09 -1.04
C PRO A 49 -26.26 -13.20 -2.01
N MET A 50 -24.94 -13.42 -2.14
CA MET A 50 -24.38 -14.39 -3.08
C MET A 50 -23.66 -15.55 -2.37
N VAL A 51 -22.99 -15.29 -1.24
CA VAL A 51 -22.25 -16.30 -0.46
C VAL A 51 -22.28 -16.02 1.04
N ALA A 52 -22.22 -17.08 1.85
CA ALA A 52 -21.84 -17.04 3.26
C ALA A 52 -22.60 -15.98 4.13
N GLU A 53 -21.88 -15.14 4.89
CA GLU A 53 -22.42 -14.21 5.88
C GLU A 53 -23.46 -13.23 5.34
N GLN A 54 -23.45 -13.02 4.02
CA GLN A 54 -24.34 -12.12 3.28
C GLN A 54 -25.81 -12.44 3.52
N PHE A 55 -26.18 -13.70 3.76
CA PHE A 55 -27.56 -14.10 4.04
C PHE A 55 -28.04 -13.71 5.46
N TYR A 56 -27.14 -13.65 6.46
CA TYR A 56 -27.48 -13.11 7.78
C TYR A 56 -27.53 -11.58 7.74
N ASN A 57 -26.62 -10.99 6.98
CA ASN A 57 -26.55 -9.56 6.70
C ASN A 57 -27.79 -9.05 5.94
N GLU A 58 -28.36 -9.82 5.02
CA GLU A 58 -29.65 -9.50 4.38
C GLU A 58 -30.77 -9.39 5.43
N LYS A 59 -30.84 -10.32 6.40
CA LYS A 59 -31.84 -10.27 7.48
C LYS A 59 -31.67 -9.06 8.38
N LEU A 60 -30.43 -8.66 8.68
CA LEU A 60 -30.16 -7.41 9.39
C LEU A 60 -30.75 -6.19 8.65
N VAL A 61 -30.58 -6.11 7.33
CA VAL A 61 -31.09 -5.01 6.50
C VAL A 61 -32.62 -5.04 6.32
N THR A 62 -33.19 -6.23 6.11
CA THR A 62 -34.60 -6.41 5.67
C THR A 62 -35.56 -6.69 6.82
N GLU A 63 -35.19 -7.53 7.80
CA GLU A 63 -36.06 -7.96 8.90
C GLU A 63 -35.89 -7.08 10.15
N VAL A 64 -34.64 -6.71 10.48
CA VAL A 64 -34.29 -5.96 11.69
C VAL A 64 -34.33 -4.45 11.47
N LEU A 65 -33.46 -3.92 10.61
CA LEU A 65 -33.39 -2.48 10.29
C LEU A 65 -34.55 -2.02 9.41
N LYS A 66 -35.12 -2.91 8.59
CA LYS A 66 -36.25 -2.67 7.67
C LYS A 66 -36.00 -1.57 6.64
N ILE A 67 -34.74 -1.32 6.31
CA ILE A 67 -34.29 -0.32 5.32
C ILE A 67 -34.07 -0.92 3.92
N GLY A 68 -34.42 -2.18 3.70
CA GLY A 68 -34.20 -2.81 2.39
C GLY A 68 -35.20 -3.90 2.02
N VAL A 69 -35.09 -4.34 0.76
CA VAL A 69 -35.96 -5.34 0.12
C VAL A 69 -35.09 -6.43 -0.51
N GLY A 70 -35.26 -7.67 -0.03
CA GLY A 70 -34.62 -8.83 -0.63
C GLY A 70 -35.24 -9.21 -1.96
N VAL A 71 -34.41 -9.50 -2.96
CA VAL A 71 -34.85 -10.11 -4.22
C VAL A 71 -35.06 -11.63 -4.10
N GLY A 72 -34.87 -12.19 -2.91
CA GLY A 72 -35.22 -13.56 -2.59
C GLY A 72 -34.23 -14.58 -3.16
N ALA A 73 -32.98 -14.48 -2.74
CA ALA A 73 -32.05 -15.61 -2.71
C ALA A 73 -32.33 -16.45 -1.46
N HIS A 74 -32.27 -17.79 -1.54
CA HIS A 74 -32.86 -18.64 -0.49
C HIS A 74 -31.95 -19.75 0.08
N GLN A 75 -30.74 -19.99 -0.45
CA GLN A 75 -29.84 -21.03 0.08
C GLN A 75 -28.36 -20.82 -0.25
N TRP A 76 -27.49 -21.53 0.48
CA TRP A 76 -26.03 -21.33 0.57
C TRP A 76 -25.18 -22.08 -0.48
N ILE A 77 -25.78 -22.83 -1.41
CA ILE A 77 -25.05 -23.83 -2.22
C ILE A 77 -25.22 -23.59 -3.72
N LYS A 78 -24.08 -23.61 -4.42
CA LYS A 78 -23.87 -23.44 -5.88
C LYS A 78 -24.23 -22.09 -6.49
N VAL A 79 -23.27 -21.52 -7.22
CA VAL A 79 -23.53 -20.59 -8.31
C VAL A 79 -24.01 -21.39 -9.53
N MET A 80 -25.32 -21.65 -9.62
CA MET A 80 -26.12 -21.79 -10.87
C MET A 80 -27.58 -22.17 -10.55
N GLU A 81 -28.49 -21.64 -11.37
CA GLU A 81 -29.92 -22.03 -11.45
C GLU A 81 -30.82 -21.77 -10.22
N ASP A 82 -30.73 -20.56 -9.66
CA ASP A 82 -31.93 -19.87 -9.17
C ASP A 82 -31.90 -18.41 -9.67
N ASP A 83 -32.15 -18.23 -10.97
CA ASP A 83 -32.00 -16.96 -11.68
C ASP A 83 -32.90 -15.88 -11.07
N ILE A 84 -32.30 -14.91 -10.38
CA ILE A 84 -32.98 -13.68 -9.96
C ILE A 84 -33.26 -12.84 -11.21
N LYS A 85 -34.42 -13.13 -11.81
CA LYS A 85 -34.89 -12.47 -13.03
C LYS A 85 -34.90 -10.96 -12.84
N LYS A 86 -34.53 -10.25 -13.91
CA LYS A 86 -34.49 -8.78 -13.99
C LYS A 86 -35.78 -8.12 -13.48
N GLU A 87 -36.89 -8.83 -13.57
CA GLU A 87 -38.24 -8.49 -13.12
C GLU A 87 -38.37 -8.48 -11.59
N LYS A 88 -37.74 -9.42 -10.86
CA LYS A 88 -37.65 -9.35 -9.39
C LYS A 88 -36.84 -8.12 -8.96
N ILE A 89 -35.70 -7.85 -9.61
CA ILE A 89 -34.85 -6.70 -9.30
C ILE A 89 -35.60 -5.38 -9.59
N LYS A 90 -36.30 -5.28 -10.72
CA LYS A 90 -37.19 -4.14 -11.05
C LYS A 90 -38.26 -3.91 -9.99
N GLU A 91 -38.90 -4.97 -9.47
CA GLU A 91 -39.97 -4.80 -8.47
C GLU A 91 -39.41 -4.45 -7.10
N ALA A 92 -38.30 -5.05 -6.65
CA ALA A 92 -37.63 -4.65 -5.40
C ALA A 92 -37.17 -3.18 -5.45
N VAL A 93 -36.58 -2.76 -6.57
CA VAL A 93 -36.30 -1.34 -6.88
C VAL A 93 -37.59 -0.52 -6.79
N ARG A 94 -38.67 -0.92 -7.47
CA ARG A 94 -39.93 -0.18 -7.48
C ARG A 94 -40.56 -0.05 -6.09
N LEU A 95 -40.46 -1.07 -5.23
CA LEU A 95 -40.99 -1.02 -3.86
C LEU A 95 -40.27 0.01 -2.98
N ILE A 96 -38.94 0.14 -3.14
CA ILE A 96 -38.14 1.19 -2.52
C ILE A 96 -38.52 2.57 -3.08
N MET A 97 -38.56 2.71 -4.40
CA MET A 97 -38.72 4.00 -5.09
C MET A 97 -40.14 4.56 -5.03
N VAL A 98 -41.15 3.71 -4.84
CA VAL A 98 -42.57 4.09 -4.67
C VAL A 98 -42.97 4.13 -3.17
N GLY A 99 -41.98 4.05 -2.26
CA GLY A 99 -42.18 4.40 -0.84
C GLY A 99 -42.97 3.40 -0.01
N LYS A 100 -42.97 2.10 -0.36
CA LYS A 100 -43.55 1.04 0.48
C LYS A 100 -42.60 0.53 1.58
N VAL A 101 -41.32 0.86 1.49
CA VAL A 101 -40.38 0.76 2.61
C VAL A 101 -40.54 2.01 3.47
N GLU A 102 -40.93 1.86 4.74
CA GLU A 102 -41.06 2.99 5.65
C GLU A 102 -39.70 3.66 5.85
N ARG A 103 -39.55 4.94 5.46
CA ARG A 103 -38.41 5.77 5.85
C ARG A 103 -38.53 6.17 7.34
N ARG A 104 -38.45 5.20 8.25
CA ARG A 104 -38.41 5.48 9.69
C ARG A 104 -37.07 6.14 10.03
N LEU A 105 -37.13 7.30 10.68
CA LEU A 105 -36.02 7.79 11.48
C LEU A 105 -35.75 6.75 12.59
N ILE A 106 -34.48 6.50 12.93
CA ILE A 106 -34.13 5.44 13.87
C ILE A 106 -34.55 5.86 15.29
N MET A 107 -35.67 5.29 15.75
CA MET A 107 -36.16 5.34 17.13
C MET A 107 -36.34 3.89 17.60
N LEU A 108 -35.37 3.39 18.37
CA LEU A 108 -35.34 2.01 18.87
C LEU A 108 -36.07 1.90 20.22
N GLU A 109 -37.39 1.75 20.19
CA GLU A 109 -38.12 1.28 21.38
C GLU A 109 -37.88 -0.22 21.61
N MET A 110 -37.53 -0.58 22.84
CA MET A 110 -37.04 -1.92 23.18
C MET A 110 -38.17 -2.93 23.42
N GLY A 111 -38.47 -3.75 22.40
CA GLY A 111 -39.14 -5.04 22.60
C GLY A 111 -38.13 -6.12 23.01
N THR A 112 -38.40 -6.85 24.10
CA THR A 112 -37.50 -7.90 24.60
C THR A 112 -37.43 -9.11 23.65
N ILE A 113 -36.26 -9.36 23.06
CA ILE A 113 -35.98 -10.57 22.26
C ILE A 113 -34.85 -11.35 22.92
N THR A 114 -35.11 -12.60 23.29
CA THR A 114 -34.13 -13.51 23.92
C THR A 114 -33.33 -14.29 22.88
N PHE A 115 -32.01 -14.12 22.87
CA PHE A 115 -31.07 -14.96 22.09
C PHE A 115 -30.13 -15.75 23.01
N SER A 116 -29.63 -16.89 22.53
CA SER A 116 -28.83 -17.83 23.32
C SER A 116 -27.36 -17.42 23.48
N ALA A 117 -26.70 -17.96 24.50
CA ALA A 117 -25.48 -17.41 25.08
C ALA A 117 -24.25 -17.31 24.14
N SER A 118 -24.21 -18.08 23.04
CA SER A 118 -23.10 -18.05 22.07
C SER A 118 -23.08 -16.80 21.17
N PHE A 119 -24.08 -15.91 21.26
CA PHE A 119 -24.28 -14.79 20.34
C PHE A 119 -23.93 -13.40 20.93
N LEU A 120 -23.50 -13.34 22.19
CA LEU A 120 -23.68 -12.17 23.08
C LEU A 120 -22.45 -11.25 23.28
N LEU A 121 -21.35 -11.38 22.54
CA LEU A 121 -20.21 -10.46 22.70
C LEU A 121 -20.05 -9.45 21.55
N SER A 122 -19.82 -9.91 20.32
CA SER A 122 -19.67 -9.00 19.16
C SER A 122 -20.96 -8.21 18.86
N ASN A 123 -22.12 -8.87 18.88
CA ASN A 123 -23.40 -8.21 18.61
C ASN A 123 -23.89 -7.34 19.78
N PHE A 124 -23.51 -7.65 21.04
CA PHE A 124 -23.86 -6.80 22.18
C PHE A 124 -22.99 -5.53 22.21
N LEU A 125 -21.71 -5.64 21.82
CA LEU A 125 -20.87 -4.47 21.53
C LEU A 125 -21.43 -3.65 20.36
N LEU A 126 -21.91 -4.29 19.29
CA LEU A 126 -22.55 -3.58 18.18
C LEU A 126 -23.84 -2.86 18.61
N PHE A 127 -24.66 -3.48 19.48
CA PHE A 127 -25.87 -2.86 20.02
C PHE A 127 -25.54 -1.67 20.93
N LEU A 128 -24.47 -1.77 21.74
CA LEU A 128 -23.95 -0.66 22.54
C LEU A 128 -23.35 0.47 21.68
N CYS A 129 -22.68 0.16 20.56
CA CYS A 129 -22.25 1.17 19.59
C CYS A 129 -23.45 1.88 18.98
N LEU A 130 -24.42 1.15 18.42
CA LEU A 130 -25.60 1.73 17.78
C LEU A 130 -26.45 2.56 18.75
N TYR A 131 -26.59 2.14 20.01
CA TYR A 131 -27.33 2.90 21.02
C TYR A 131 -26.60 4.18 21.48
N ASN A 132 -25.26 4.24 21.37
CA ASN A 132 -24.48 5.45 21.68
C ASN A 132 -24.23 6.36 20.46
N GLU A 133 -24.28 5.84 19.22
CA GLU A 133 -24.18 6.65 18.01
C GLU A 133 -25.53 7.27 17.59
N VAL A 134 -26.66 6.62 17.88
CA VAL A 134 -28.01 7.11 17.53
C VAL A 134 -28.67 7.82 18.71
N ALA A 135 -28.10 8.96 19.10
CA ALA A 135 -28.65 9.88 20.10
C ALA A 135 -28.73 11.32 19.56
N PHE A 136 -29.49 11.53 18.48
CA PHE A 136 -29.82 12.86 17.95
C PHE A 136 -31.33 13.13 18.00
N GLY A 137 -31.69 14.40 18.22
CA GLY A 137 -33.05 14.82 18.58
C GLY A 137 -34.07 14.86 17.43
N ASN A 138 -35.29 15.24 17.78
CA ASN A 138 -36.52 15.16 16.97
C ASN A 138 -36.61 16.14 15.77
N GLU A 139 -35.56 16.33 14.98
CA GLU A 139 -35.64 17.06 13.71
C GLU A 139 -35.72 16.11 12.50
N VAL A 140 -36.81 16.24 11.73
CA VAL A 140 -37.10 15.38 10.59
C VAL A 140 -36.26 15.81 9.39
N VAL A 141 -35.17 15.07 9.13
CA VAL A 141 -34.34 15.24 7.93
C VAL A 141 -35.12 14.83 6.69
N LYS A 142 -35.87 15.77 6.12
CA LYS A 142 -36.47 15.65 4.78
C LYS A 142 -35.37 15.70 3.72
N SER A 143 -34.93 14.54 3.25
CA SER A 143 -34.02 14.44 2.12
C SER A 143 -34.77 14.70 0.80
N ASN A 144 -34.71 15.94 0.31
CA ASN A 144 -35.23 16.37 -0.99
C ASN A 144 -34.36 15.84 -2.17
N ARG A 145 -34.10 14.53 -2.21
CA ARG A 145 -33.42 13.86 -3.33
C ARG A 145 -34.43 13.70 -4.48
N GLU A 146 -34.44 14.65 -5.41
CA GLU A 146 -35.42 14.71 -6.52
C GLU A 146 -34.99 13.99 -7.80
N THR A 147 -33.70 13.65 -7.92
CA THR A 147 -33.15 12.82 -9.01
C THR A 147 -32.74 11.44 -8.48
N TRP A 148 -32.85 10.43 -9.34
CA TRP A 148 -33.11 9.06 -8.91
C TRP A 148 -32.27 8.03 -9.68
N GLU A 149 -30.96 7.98 -9.41
CA GLU A 149 -30.09 6.89 -9.87
C GLU A 149 -29.99 5.78 -8.81
N ILE A 150 -29.82 4.54 -9.28
CA ILE A 150 -29.63 3.34 -8.47
C ILE A 150 -28.41 2.61 -9.00
N ILE A 151 -27.48 2.29 -8.11
CA ILE A 151 -26.16 1.78 -8.48
C ILE A 151 -25.95 0.38 -7.88
N ILE A 152 -25.32 -0.48 -8.67
CA ILE A 152 -24.99 -1.86 -8.34
C ILE A 152 -23.48 -1.92 -8.09
N CYS A 153 -23.06 -2.28 -6.88
CA CYS A 153 -21.63 -2.46 -6.56
C CYS A 153 -21.35 -3.88 -6.06
N GLY A 154 -20.38 -4.53 -6.71
CA GLY A 154 -19.79 -5.79 -6.27
C GLY A 154 -18.48 -5.54 -5.53
N GLY A 155 -18.31 -6.11 -4.34
CA GLY A 155 -17.19 -5.82 -3.45
C GLY A 155 -17.02 -6.88 -2.37
N GLY A 156 -16.59 -8.07 -2.75
CA GLY A 156 -16.36 -9.20 -1.85
C GLY A 156 -15.52 -10.29 -2.52
N VAL A 157 -14.58 -10.87 -1.77
CA VAL A 157 -13.69 -11.95 -2.24
C VAL A 157 -14.36 -13.30 -2.01
N GLY A 158 -14.39 -14.18 -3.01
CA GLY A 158 -15.02 -15.50 -2.90
C GLY A 158 -14.03 -16.61 -2.55
N TYR A 159 -14.09 -17.15 -1.33
CA TYR A 159 -13.39 -18.37 -0.93
C TYR A 159 -14.39 -19.50 -0.64
N ASN A 160 -14.22 -20.65 -1.30
CA ASN A 160 -14.96 -21.87 -1.00
C ASN A 160 -14.24 -22.73 0.06
N THR A 161 -15.00 -23.62 0.69
CA THR A 161 -14.75 -24.16 2.04
C THR A 161 -13.97 -25.49 2.13
N PHE A 162 -13.72 -25.89 3.39
CA PHE A 162 -13.32 -27.22 3.93
C PHE A 162 -11.83 -27.45 4.24
N PRO A 163 -11.51 -28.15 5.35
CA PRO A 163 -12.17 -28.17 6.66
C PRO A 163 -11.20 -27.77 7.81
N ILE A 164 -11.74 -27.36 8.96
CA ILE A 164 -10.94 -26.93 10.13
C ILE A 164 -10.67 -28.13 11.06
N PRO A 165 -9.41 -28.46 11.40
CA PRO A 165 -9.09 -29.38 12.50
C PRO A 165 -9.41 -28.75 13.86
N GLN A 166 -10.03 -29.49 14.77
CA GLN A 166 -10.25 -29.02 16.14
C GLN A 166 -8.92 -29.03 16.92
N CYS A 167 -8.49 -27.86 17.41
CA CYS A 167 -7.44 -27.79 18.42
C CYS A 167 -7.99 -28.17 19.80
N PRO A 168 -7.25 -28.92 20.64
CA PRO A 168 -7.62 -29.14 22.03
C PRO A 168 -7.53 -27.84 22.85
N PRO A 169 -8.25 -27.72 23.98
CA PRO A 169 -8.14 -26.57 24.87
C PRO A 169 -6.74 -26.45 25.49
N PRO A 170 -6.26 -25.23 25.80
CA PRO A 170 -4.97 -25.03 26.44
C PRO A 170 -4.95 -25.58 27.89
N PRO A 171 -3.79 -26.03 28.39
CA PRO A 171 -3.63 -26.36 29.80
C PRO A 171 -3.71 -25.11 30.69
N PRO A 172 -4.07 -25.25 31.99
CA PRO A 172 -4.11 -24.12 32.92
C PRO A 172 -2.73 -23.53 33.18
N GLU A 173 -2.69 -22.21 33.42
CA GLU A 173 -1.45 -21.46 33.60
C GLU A 173 -0.70 -21.84 34.90
N PRO A 174 0.64 -21.96 34.89
CA PRO A 174 1.42 -22.16 36.10
C PRO A 174 1.57 -20.86 36.88
N VAL A 175 1.14 -20.86 38.15
CA VAL A 175 1.31 -19.71 39.06
C VAL A 175 2.80 -19.49 39.35
N CYS A 176 3.34 -18.33 38.94
CA CYS A 176 4.73 -17.97 39.24
C CYS A 176 4.91 -17.62 40.73
N PRO A 177 6.00 -18.06 41.38
CA PRO A 177 6.39 -17.58 42.71
C PRO A 177 6.90 -16.13 42.63
N PRO A 178 6.90 -15.37 43.76
CA PRO A 178 7.42 -14.01 43.80
C PRO A 178 8.94 -13.97 43.54
N PRO A 179 9.47 -12.86 42.97
CA PRO A 179 10.88 -12.73 42.64
C PRO A 179 11.77 -12.65 43.90
N PRO A 180 13.00 -13.18 43.86
CA PRO A 180 13.98 -13.00 44.93
C PRO A 180 14.46 -11.54 45.01
N PRO A 181 14.93 -11.07 46.18
CA PRO A 181 15.45 -9.71 46.34
C PRO A 181 16.72 -9.49 45.51
N SER A 182 16.85 -8.28 44.97
CA SER A 182 18.00 -7.86 44.14
C SER A 182 19.31 -7.85 44.95
N PRO A 183 20.43 -8.35 44.38
CA PRO A 183 21.74 -8.28 45.04
C PRO A 183 22.24 -6.82 45.15
N PRO A 184 23.09 -6.51 46.15
CA PRO A 184 23.67 -5.19 46.31
C PRO A 184 24.64 -4.83 45.16
N PRO A 185 24.82 -3.55 44.83
CA PRO A 185 25.73 -3.13 43.77
C PRO A 185 27.20 -3.40 44.14
N PRO A 186 28.06 -3.73 43.15
CA PRO A 186 29.50 -3.90 43.38
C PRO A 186 30.18 -2.56 43.71
N PRO A 187 31.29 -2.56 44.47
CA PRO A 187 32.06 -1.36 44.76
C PRO A 187 32.74 -0.81 43.48
N PRO A 188 33.01 0.50 43.41
CA PRO A 188 33.67 1.11 42.25
C PRO A 188 35.13 0.65 42.12
N PRO A 189 35.65 0.45 40.89
CA PRO A 189 37.03 0.09 40.66
C PRO A 189 37.99 1.25 40.95
N SER A 190 39.12 0.97 41.59
CA SER A 190 40.21 1.92 41.82
C SER A 190 40.85 2.39 40.50
N PRO A 191 41.30 3.65 40.40
CA PRO A 191 41.90 4.17 39.18
C PRO A 191 43.30 3.56 38.91
N PRO A 192 43.63 3.19 37.66
CA PRO A 192 44.98 2.79 37.29
C PRO A 192 45.92 4.02 37.20
N PRO A 193 47.24 3.85 37.43
CA PRO A 193 48.22 4.94 37.32
C PRO A 193 48.44 5.40 35.85
N PRO A 194 48.82 6.66 35.62
CA PRO A 194 49.02 7.20 34.27
C PRO A 194 50.23 6.58 33.58
N SER A 195 50.07 6.23 32.29
CA SER A 195 51.16 5.77 31.42
C SER A 195 51.82 6.94 30.68
N PRO A 196 53.15 6.90 30.43
CA PRO A 196 53.88 7.98 29.76
C PRO A 196 53.56 8.08 28.25
N PRO A 197 53.77 9.26 27.64
CA PRO A 197 53.47 9.49 26.22
C PRO A 197 54.48 8.82 25.27
N PRO A 198 54.06 8.38 24.06
CA PRO A 198 54.95 7.81 23.06
C PRO A 198 55.83 8.87 22.35
N PRO A 199 57.05 8.52 21.93
CA PRO A 199 57.96 9.42 21.21
C PRO A 199 57.58 9.61 19.72
N PRO A 200 58.02 10.70 19.07
CA PRO A 200 57.73 11.00 17.67
C PRO A 200 58.54 10.13 16.67
N PRO A 201 58.06 9.97 15.41
CA PRO A 201 58.69 9.10 14.42
C PRO A 201 59.92 9.73 13.74
N PRO A 202 60.94 8.92 13.35
CA PRO A 202 62.11 9.39 12.61
C PRO A 202 61.88 9.45 11.09
N SER A 203 62.63 10.35 10.42
CA SER A 203 62.65 10.53 8.96
C SER A 203 63.68 9.62 8.26
N PRO A 204 63.59 9.37 6.93
CA PRO A 204 64.31 8.29 6.27
C PRO A 204 65.71 8.67 5.72
N PRO A 205 66.65 7.70 5.61
CA PRO A 205 67.90 7.82 4.83
C PRO A 205 67.73 7.40 3.34
N PRO A 206 68.65 7.84 2.44
CA PRO A 206 68.59 7.62 0.98
C PRO A 206 69.35 6.34 0.49
N PRO A 207 69.47 6.04 -0.84
CA PRO A 207 69.61 4.66 -1.35
C PRO A 207 71.04 4.20 -1.72
N SER A 208 71.16 2.94 -2.14
CA SER A 208 72.39 2.29 -2.65
C SER A 208 72.33 1.93 -4.15
N PRO A 209 73.46 1.84 -4.89
CA PRO A 209 73.50 1.73 -6.37
C PRO A 209 73.61 0.28 -6.96
N PRO A 210 73.62 0.09 -8.31
CA PRO A 210 73.31 -1.20 -8.96
C PRO A 210 74.51 -1.91 -9.71
N PRO A 211 74.43 -2.57 -10.92
CA PRO A 211 75.19 -3.81 -11.28
C PRO A 211 76.25 -3.53 -12.41
N PRO A 212 76.69 -4.39 -13.39
CA PRO A 212 76.44 -5.83 -13.77
C PRO A 212 77.81 -6.59 -14.08
N PRO A 213 78.07 -7.50 -15.07
CA PRO A 213 77.24 -8.28 -16.04
C PRO A 213 77.47 -9.86 -16.08
N PRO A 214 78.20 -10.57 -17.00
CA PRO A 214 77.92 -12.00 -17.34
C PRO A 214 79.20 -12.92 -17.17
N PRO A 215 79.57 -14.02 -17.92
CA PRO A 215 79.23 -14.55 -19.26
C PRO A 215 78.78 -16.04 -19.32
N SER A 216 78.69 -16.61 -20.53
CA SER A 216 78.39 -18.02 -20.88
C SER A 216 79.00 -18.38 -22.25
N PRO A 217 79.03 -19.65 -22.75
CA PRO A 217 78.99 -20.98 -22.10
C PRO A 217 80.23 -21.84 -22.51
N PRO A 218 80.18 -23.18 -22.40
CA PRO A 218 80.56 -24.02 -23.55
C PRO A 218 79.61 -25.23 -23.81
N PRO A 219 79.57 -25.81 -25.04
CA PRO A 219 78.59 -26.81 -25.45
C PRO A 219 79.05 -28.29 -25.34
N PRO A 220 78.12 -29.27 -25.18
CA PRO A 220 78.39 -30.71 -25.32
C PRO A 220 78.40 -31.24 -26.78
N PRO A 221 78.97 -32.43 -27.04
CA PRO A 221 79.08 -33.03 -28.39
C PRO A 221 77.78 -33.70 -28.91
N PRO A 222 77.67 -33.95 -30.24
CA PRO A 222 76.42 -34.39 -30.88
C PRO A 222 76.11 -35.89 -30.73
N SER A 223 74.82 -36.23 -30.91
CA SER A 223 74.27 -37.60 -30.98
C SER A 223 73.68 -37.90 -32.37
N PRO A 224 73.58 -39.18 -32.79
CA PRO A 224 73.21 -39.55 -34.16
C PRO A 224 71.72 -39.29 -34.49
N PRO A 225 71.37 -39.14 -35.79
CA PRO A 225 70.03 -38.76 -36.23
C PRO A 225 68.99 -39.90 -36.14
N PRO A 226 67.75 -39.62 -35.71
CA PRO A 226 66.62 -40.56 -35.81
C PRO A 226 66.07 -40.66 -37.25
N PRO A 227 65.33 -41.73 -37.57
CA PRO A 227 64.81 -41.98 -38.93
C PRO A 227 63.68 -41.04 -39.35
N SER A 228 63.47 -40.94 -40.67
CA SER A 228 62.48 -40.07 -41.33
C SER A 228 61.04 -40.32 -40.88
N PRO A 229 60.21 -39.26 -40.70
CA PRO A 229 58.79 -39.41 -40.44
C PRO A 229 58.02 -39.90 -41.69
N PRO A 230 56.89 -40.61 -41.51
CA PRO A 230 55.99 -40.98 -42.61
C PRO A 230 55.30 -39.74 -43.23
N PRO A 231 54.75 -39.85 -44.46
CA PRO A 231 54.05 -38.75 -45.11
C PRO A 231 52.81 -38.29 -44.32
N PRO A 232 52.43 -37.00 -44.42
CA PRO A 232 51.31 -36.45 -43.67
C PRO A 232 49.97 -37.08 -44.11
N PRO A 233 48.99 -37.23 -43.20
CA PRO A 233 47.65 -37.67 -43.56
C PRO A 233 46.97 -36.67 -44.50
N SER A 234 46.03 -37.16 -45.30
CA SER A 234 45.21 -36.33 -46.18
C SER A 234 44.44 -35.26 -45.38
N PRO A 235 44.19 -34.07 -45.96
CA PRO A 235 43.45 -33.01 -45.27
C PRO A 235 42.08 -33.51 -44.80
N PRO A 236 41.61 -33.13 -43.59
CA PRO A 236 40.24 -33.38 -43.20
C PRO A 236 39.28 -32.71 -44.20
N PRO A 237 38.07 -33.27 -44.42
CA PRO A 237 37.08 -32.61 -45.25
C PRO A 237 36.79 -31.20 -44.72
N PRO A 238 36.47 -30.23 -45.59
CA PRO A 238 36.19 -28.86 -45.16
C PRO A 238 35.06 -28.88 -44.11
N PRO A 239 35.15 -28.04 -43.06
CA PRO A 239 34.11 -28.01 -42.04
C PRO A 239 32.75 -27.71 -42.70
N PRO A 240 31.65 -28.32 -42.21
CA PRO A 240 30.33 -28.04 -42.74
C PRO A 240 30.07 -26.52 -42.70
N PRO A 241 29.39 -25.95 -43.71
CA PRO A 241 29.16 -24.52 -43.77
C PRO A 241 28.51 -24.05 -42.46
N PRO A 242 28.92 -22.88 -41.93
CA PRO A 242 28.41 -22.40 -40.65
C PRO A 242 26.88 -22.34 -40.70
N PRO A 243 26.18 -22.74 -39.63
CA PRO A 243 24.73 -22.81 -39.63
C PRO A 243 24.12 -21.44 -39.99
N PRO A 244 22.97 -21.40 -40.68
CA PRO A 244 22.35 -20.15 -41.11
C PRO A 244 22.24 -19.15 -39.96
N ILE A 245 22.53 -17.88 -40.24
CA ILE A 245 22.54 -16.80 -39.25
C ILE A 245 21.11 -16.65 -38.70
N ASP A 246 20.83 -17.24 -37.54
CA ASP A 246 19.51 -17.22 -36.91
C ASP A 246 19.18 -15.81 -36.42
N LEU A 247 18.45 -15.08 -37.26
CA LEU A 247 17.98 -13.71 -37.02
C LEU A 247 16.97 -13.64 -35.85
N ASP A 248 16.28 -14.75 -35.57
CA ASP A 248 15.23 -14.87 -34.57
C ASP A 248 15.71 -15.59 -33.29
N SER A 249 17.02 -15.85 -33.12
CA SER A 249 17.56 -16.72 -32.06
C SER A 249 17.10 -16.37 -30.64
N ARG A 250 16.94 -15.09 -30.32
CA ARG A 250 16.42 -14.61 -29.03
C ARG A 250 14.93 -14.90 -28.85
N LEU A 251 14.11 -14.70 -29.89
CA LEU A 251 12.69 -15.07 -29.91
C LEU A 251 12.51 -16.60 -29.83
N ASN A 252 13.34 -17.36 -30.55
CA ASN A 252 13.33 -18.82 -30.54
C ASN A 252 13.72 -19.40 -29.16
N ALA A 253 14.62 -18.73 -28.42
CA ALA A 253 15.01 -19.13 -27.07
C ALA A 253 13.88 -18.94 -26.03
N VAL A 254 13.10 -17.84 -26.11
CA VAL A 254 11.97 -17.61 -25.18
C VAL A 254 10.71 -18.41 -25.52
N TYR A 255 10.55 -18.87 -26.77
CA TYR A 255 9.39 -19.70 -27.17
C TYR A 255 9.07 -20.86 -26.21
N PRO A 256 10.00 -21.77 -25.84
CA PRO A 256 9.70 -22.85 -24.91
C PRO A 256 9.29 -22.35 -23.51
N VAL A 257 9.82 -21.21 -23.06
CA VAL A 257 9.45 -20.59 -21.77
C VAL A 257 7.98 -20.16 -21.79
N LEU A 258 7.58 -19.41 -22.83
CA LEU A 258 6.21 -18.94 -23.04
C LEU A 258 5.21 -20.09 -23.19
N GLN A 259 5.60 -21.20 -23.86
CA GLN A 259 4.73 -22.37 -24.02
C GLN A 259 4.63 -23.21 -22.74
N ARG A 260 5.72 -23.38 -21.96
CA ARG A 260 5.63 -24.02 -20.63
C ARG A 260 4.70 -23.23 -19.72
N PHE A 261 4.82 -21.90 -19.71
CA PHE A 261 3.92 -21.02 -18.97
C PHE A 261 2.46 -21.24 -19.38
N LYS A 262 2.14 -21.10 -20.68
CA LYS A 262 0.79 -21.34 -21.22
C LYS A 262 0.22 -22.69 -20.77
N ASN A 263 1.01 -23.76 -20.86
CA ASN A 263 0.57 -25.11 -20.51
C ASN A 263 0.23 -25.30 -19.01
N ARG A 264 0.84 -24.52 -18.11
CA ARG A 264 0.52 -24.51 -16.66
C ARG A 264 -0.52 -23.43 -16.27
N THR A 265 -1.03 -22.67 -17.23
CA THR A 265 -1.94 -21.53 -16.97
C THR A 265 -3.41 -21.93 -17.14
N ARG A 266 -4.25 -21.42 -16.25
CA ARG A 266 -5.70 -21.32 -16.41
C ARG A 266 -6.03 -19.85 -16.70
N ASP A 267 -6.65 -19.60 -17.84
CA ASP A 267 -6.74 -18.29 -18.48
C ASP A 267 -8.21 -17.94 -18.79
N PRO A 268 -8.95 -17.38 -17.81
CA PRO A 268 -10.39 -17.13 -17.95
C PRO A 268 -10.73 -15.97 -18.90
N LYS A 269 -9.76 -15.12 -19.25
CA LYS A 269 -9.95 -13.93 -20.12
C LYS A 269 -9.22 -13.99 -21.46
N GLY A 270 -8.67 -15.16 -21.79
CA GLY A 270 -7.99 -15.41 -23.06
C GLY A 270 -6.80 -14.48 -23.32
N CYS A 271 -5.97 -14.22 -22.31
CA CYS A 271 -4.74 -13.44 -22.48
C CYS A 271 -3.62 -14.22 -23.20
N THR A 272 -3.57 -15.54 -23.00
CA THR A 272 -2.57 -16.46 -23.58
C THR A 272 -3.10 -17.24 -24.80
N GLN A 273 -4.38 -17.11 -25.15
CA GLN A 273 -5.02 -17.93 -26.20
C GLN A 273 -4.28 -17.86 -27.54
N ASN A 274 -3.96 -16.66 -28.04
CA ASN A 274 -3.29 -16.48 -29.33
C ASN A 274 -1.78 -16.81 -29.34
N TRP A 275 -1.21 -17.22 -28.20
CA TRP A 275 0.21 -17.61 -28.09
C TRP A 275 0.52 -18.90 -28.86
N SER A 276 0.71 -18.79 -30.18
CA SER A 276 1.02 -19.90 -31.09
C SER A 276 1.92 -19.45 -32.26
N GLY A 277 3.00 -20.20 -32.52
CA GLY A 277 3.96 -19.92 -33.59
C GLY A 277 5.32 -19.41 -33.09
N ARG A 278 6.39 -19.75 -33.82
CA ARG A 278 7.79 -19.44 -33.45
C ARG A 278 8.32 -18.18 -34.16
N GLY A 279 9.54 -17.76 -33.80
CA GLY A 279 10.20 -16.59 -34.36
C GLY A 279 9.37 -15.31 -34.17
N GLN A 280 9.36 -14.44 -35.18
CA GLN A 280 8.66 -13.14 -35.11
C GLN A 280 7.15 -13.21 -34.79
N LYS A 281 6.49 -14.37 -34.91
CA LYS A 281 5.07 -14.52 -34.50
C LYS A 281 4.86 -14.33 -33.00
N ILE A 282 5.90 -14.51 -32.19
CA ILE A 282 5.86 -14.26 -30.73
C ILE A 282 5.56 -12.80 -30.43
N CYS A 283 6.00 -11.87 -31.28
CA CYS A 283 5.71 -10.44 -31.17
C CYS A 283 4.28 -10.05 -31.59
N LEU A 284 3.43 -11.03 -31.90
CA LEU A 284 1.98 -10.86 -32.14
C LEU A 284 1.14 -11.49 -31.00
N TYR A 285 1.79 -12.07 -29.99
CA TYR A 285 1.12 -12.64 -28.82
C TYR A 285 0.50 -11.50 -27.99
N LYS A 286 -0.75 -11.67 -27.55
CA LYS A 286 -1.42 -10.72 -26.66
C LYS A 286 -0.62 -10.62 -25.36
N GLY A 287 -0.36 -9.39 -24.93
CA GLY A 287 0.45 -9.10 -23.75
C GLY A 287 1.96 -9.25 -23.94
N ILE A 288 2.50 -9.49 -25.15
CA ILE A 288 3.95 -9.57 -25.38
C ILE A 288 4.44 -8.34 -26.15
N ALA A 289 5.42 -7.62 -25.58
CA ALA A 289 6.13 -6.55 -26.24
C ALA A 289 7.49 -7.03 -26.78
N CYS A 290 7.85 -6.61 -27.99
CA CYS A 290 9.14 -6.85 -28.61
C CYS A 290 9.81 -5.55 -29.05
N ALA A 291 11.13 -5.45 -28.86
CA ALA A 291 11.95 -4.38 -29.41
C ALA A 291 13.26 -4.93 -30.00
N ILE A 292 14.10 -4.03 -30.51
CA ILE A 292 15.40 -4.36 -31.10
C ILE A 292 16.46 -4.36 -29.99
N TYR A 293 17.15 -5.49 -29.80
CA TYR A 293 18.20 -5.64 -28.80
C TYR A 293 19.43 -4.80 -29.18
N PRO A 294 19.93 -3.88 -28.32
CA PRO A 294 20.87 -2.83 -28.73
C PRO A 294 22.15 -3.33 -29.42
N ASN A 295 22.76 -4.39 -28.90
CA ASN A 295 24.09 -4.85 -29.34
C ASN A 295 24.06 -5.73 -30.60
N GLU A 296 22.94 -6.38 -30.90
CA GLU A 296 22.84 -7.40 -31.98
C GLU A 296 21.89 -6.98 -33.12
N LYS A 297 21.06 -5.95 -32.93
CA LYS A 297 20.00 -5.53 -33.85
C LYS A 297 18.94 -6.60 -34.16
N LYS A 298 18.92 -7.71 -33.41
CA LYS A 298 17.87 -8.75 -33.44
C LYS A 298 16.65 -8.31 -32.64
N LYS A 299 15.46 -8.87 -32.93
CA LYS A 299 14.29 -8.71 -32.05
C LYS A 299 14.44 -9.58 -30.80
N ALA A 300 13.99 -9.05 -29.67
CA ALA A 300 13.84 -9.76 -28.39
C ALA A 300 12.45 -9.48 -27.79
N VAL A 301 11.98 -10.36 -26.90
CA VAL A 301 10.83 -10.05 -26.03
C VAL A 301 11.34 -9.16 -24.91
N VAL A 302 10.81 -7.95 -24.83
CA VAL A 302 11.26 -6.91 -23.88
C VAL A 302 10.20 -6.57 -22.83
N GLY A 303 8.98 -7.09 -22.93
CA GLY A 303 7.97 -6.86 -21.90
C GLY A 303 6.83 -7.85 -21.95
N ILE A 304 6.21 -8.06 -20.80
CA ILE A 304 4.95 -8.81 -20.68
C ILE A 304 3.94 -7.99 -19.87
N ASP A 305 2.73 -7.87 -20.41
CA ASP A 305 1.55 -7.29 -19.76
C ASP A 305 0.45 -8.36 -19.61
N PHE A 306 0.14 -8.69 -18.36
CA PHE A 306 -0.96 -9.55 -17.93
C PHE A 306 -2.00 -8.79 -17.08
N ASN A 307 -2.01 -7.46 -17.12
CA ASN A 307 -2.86 -6.64 -16.25
C ASN A 307 -4.34 -6.98 -16.39
N GLY A 308 -4.97 -7.31 -15.27
CA GLY A 308 -6.38 -7.70 -15.20
C GLY A 308 -6.71 -9.05 -15.82
N CYS A 309 -5.75 -9.87 -16.25
CA CYS A 309 -6.03 -11.15 -16.93
C CYS A 309 -6.69 -12.21 -16.02
N GLY A 310 -6.49 -12.17 -14.71
CA GLY A 310 -7.02 -13.17 -13.78
C GLY A 310 -6.41 -14.56 -13.98
N LEU A 311 -5.14 -14.63 -14.41
CA LEU A 311 -4.43 -15.89 -14.62
C LEU A 311 -4.21 -16.62 -13.29
N TYR A 312 -4.46 -17.93 -13.29
CA TYR A 312 -4.23 -18.81 -12.14
C TYR A 312 -3.63 -20.14 -12.57
N GLY A 313 -3.18 -20.94 -11.60
CA GLY A 313 -2.59 -22.26 -11.81
C GLY A 313 -3.40 -23.36 -11.11
N ASP A 314 -3.03 -24.62 -11.36
CA ASP A 314 -3.71 -25.76 -10.75
C ASP A 314 -3.58 -25.76 -9.22
N LYS A 315 -4.63 -26.24 -8.53
CA LYS A 315 -4.73 -26.23 -7.06
C LYS A 315 -4.55 -24.85 -6.43
N ASN A 316 -4.89 -23.78 -7.16
CA ASN A 316 -4.69 -22.38 -6.78
C ASN A 316 -3.22 -22.00 -6.53
N GLN A 317 -2.25 -22.76 -7.05
CA GLN A 317 -0.82 -22.43 -6.97
C GLN A 317 -0.29 -22.02 -8.33
N PHE A 318 0.30 -20.83 -8.43
CA PHE A 318 0.83 -20.29 -9.68
C PHE A 318 2.13 -19.50 -9.43
N PRO A 319 3.24 -20.18 -9.11
CA PRO A 319 4.54 -19.54 -8.89
C PRO A 319 5.11 -18.95 -10.17
N LEU A 320 5.82 -17.82 -10.03
CA LEU A 320 6.55 -17.17 -11.11
C LEU A 320 7.87 -17.88 -11.48
N ASP A 321 8.31 -18.86 -10.69
CA ASP A 321 9.54 -19.64 -10.93
C ASP A 321 9.53 -20.39 -12.27
N ASN A 322 10.72 -20.53 -12.86
CA ASN A 322 10.97 -21.12 -14.18
C ASN A 322 10.16 -20.42 -15.29
N PHE A 323 10.04 -19.09 -15.17
CA PHE A 323 9.39 -18.22 -16.15
C PHE A 323 10.05 -16.84 -16.18
N LEU A 324 9.85 -16.00 -15.15
CA LEU A 324 10.32 -14.61 -15.19
C LEU A 324 11.85 -14.51 -15.27
N GLU A 325 12.58 -15.45 -14.64
CA GLU A 325 14.04 -15.48 -14.67
C GLU A 325 14.66 -16.06 -15.95
N GLU A 326 13.84 -16.64 -16.84
CA GLU A 326 14.27 -17.19 -18.13
C GLU A 326 14.07 -16.20 -19.29
N LEU A 327 13.39 -15.08 -19.04
CA LEU A 327 13.15 -14.00 -20.01
C LEU A 327 14.26 -12.94 -19.91
N THR A 328 15.51 -13.32 -20.23
CA THR A 328 16.73 -12.52 -19.96
C THR A 328 16.73 -11.09 -20.49
N ASP A 329 15.94 -10.84 -21.54
CA ASP A 329 15.91 -9.58 -22.28
C ASP A 329 14.72 -8.68 -21.86
N ILE A 330 13.94 -9.10 -20.85
CA ILE A 330 12.76 -8.37 -20.38
C ILE A 330 13.15 -7.08 -19.64
N THR A 331 12.34 -6.04 -19.88
CA THR A 331 12.53 -4.68 -19.41
C THR A 331 11.37 -4.19 -18.54
N PHE A 332 10.16 -4.71 -18.77
CA PHE A 332 9.02 -4.54 -17.87
C PHE A 332 8.23 -5.84 -17.70
N PHE A 333 7.70 -6.07 -16.50
CA PHE A 333 6.73 -7.13 -16.23
C PHE A 333 5.55 -6.56 -15.45
N HIS A 334 4.39 -6.48 -16.10
CA HIS A 334 3.15 -6.04 -15.48
C HIS A 334 2.18 -7.21 -15.34
N ALA A 335 1.70 -7.43 -14.12
CA ALA A 335 0.88 -8.57 -13.76
C ALA A 335 -0.22 -8.21 -12.74
N ASN A 336 -0.69 -6.97 -12.75
CA ASN A 336 -1.74 -6.50 -11.85
C ASN A 336 -2.99 -7.40 -11.91
N SER A 337 -3.62 -7.68 -10.78
CA SER A 337 -4.93 -8.37 -10.71
C SER A 337 -4.93 -9.75 -11.39
N ASN A 338 -4.02 -10.60 -10.93
CA ASN A 338 -3.94 -12.03 -11.27
C ASN A 338 -3.96 -12.87 -9.98
N ASN A 339 -3.72 -14.17 -10.08
CA ASN A 339 -3.62 -15.08 -8.94
C ASN A 339 -2.26 -15.81 -8.97
N PHE A 340 -1.17 -15.06 -9.20
CA PHE A 340 0.20 -15.55 -8.97
C PHE A 340 0.43 -15.76 -7.48
N THR A 341 1.18 -16.80 -7.09
CA THR A 341 1.39 -17.20 -5.69
C THR A 341 2.85 -17.52 -5.38
N GLY A 342 3.21 -17.66 -4.10
CA GLY A 342 4.59 -17.96 -3.73
C GLY A 342 5.49 -16.72 -3.76
N SER A 343 6.79 -16.92 -3.67
CA SER A 343 7.78 -15.83 -3.65
C SER A 343 8.18 -15.37 -5.06
N ILE A 344 8.79 -14.19 -5.14
CA ILE A 344 9.42 -13.69 -6.37
C ILE A 344 10.72 -14.49 -6.63
N PRO A 345 10.97 -15.00 -7.86
CA PRO A 345 12.12 -15.86 -8.12
C PRO A 345 13.46 -15.17 -7.86
N ALA A 346 14.29 -15.76 -6.99
CA ALA A 346 15.58 -15.19 -6.59
C ALA A 346 16.57 -14.93 -7.76
N LYS A 347 16.33 -15.54 -8.92
CA LYS A 347 17.14 -15.36 -10.14
C LYS A 347 16.79 -14.08 -10.94
N ILE A 348 15.81 -13.27 -10.49
CA ILE A 348 15.46 -11.97 -11.09
C ILE A 348 16.67 -11.02 -11.21
N LEU A 349 17.68 -11.20 -10.37
CA LEU A 349 19.03 -10.59 -10.46
C LEU A 349 19.72 -10.71 -11.84
N LYS A 350 19.30 -11.63 -12.71
CA LYS A 350 19.88 -11.83 -14.04
C LYS A 350 19.36 -10.85 -15.09
N LEU A 351 18.27 -10.13 -14.82
CA LEU A 351 17.60 -9.26 -15.79
C LEU A 351 18.33 -7.91 -15.82
N GLN A 352 19.16 -7.69 -16.85
CA GLN A 352 20.10 -6.56 -16.88
C GLN A 352 19.46 -5.20 -17.20
N TYR A 353 18.26 -5.22 -17.80
CA TYR A 353 17.58 -4.04 -18.38
C TYR A 353 16.20 -3.81 -17.74
N PHE A 354 16.00 -4.22 -16.49
CA PHE A 354 14.69 -4.31 -15.86
C PHE A 354 14.30 -2.99 -15.17
N TYR A 355 13.41 -2.22 -15.81
CA TYR A 355 12.96 -0.89 -15.38
C TYR A 355 11.68 -0.93 -14.54
N GLU A 356 10.67 -1.72 -14.96
CA GLU A 356 9.34 -1.69 -14.34
C GLU A 356 8.89 -3.08 -13.87
N LEU A 357 8.54 -3.21 -12.58
CA LEU A 357 7.88 -4.40 -12.02
C LEU A 357 6.56 -4.03 -11.35
N ASP A 358 5.46 -4.55 -11.90
CA ASP A 358 4.13 -4.49 -11.26
C ASP A 358 3.62 -5.92 -11.02
N LEU A 359 3.56 -6.32 -9.75
CA LEU A 359 3.02 -7.59 -9.27
C LEU A 359 1.79 -7.37 -8.38
N SER A 360 1.15 -6.21 -8.46
CA SER A 360 0.13 -5.79 -7.52
C SER A 360 -1.17 -6.61 -7.63
N ASN A 361 -1.92 -6.71 -6.53
CA ASN A 361 -3.18 -7.48 -6.46
C ASN A 361 -3.00 -8.94 -6.92
N ASN A 362 -2.23 -9.70 -6.15
CA ASN A 362 -1.92 -11.11 -6.37
C ASN A 362 -1.89 -11.89 -5.03
N GLY A 363 -1.66 -13.19 -5.10
CA GLY A 363 -1.49 -14.08 -3.94
C GLY A 363 -0.03 -14.34 -3.57
N LEU A 364 0.92 -13.44 -3.88
CA LEU A 364 2.34 -13.64 -3.58
C LEU A 364 2.61 -13.60 -2.08
N THR A 365 3.64 -14.31 -1.64
CA THR A 365 3.95 -14.61 -0.23
C THR A 365 5.45 -14.65 0.01
N GLY A 366 5.87 -14.50 1.25
CA GLY A 366 7.28 -14.60 1.66
C GLY A 366 7.83 -13.26 2.14
N ASN A 367 9.14 -13.20 2.35
CA ASN A 367 9.82 -11.97 2.72
C ASN A 367 9.92 -10.97 1.55
N PHE A 368 10.35 -9.74 1.83
CA PHE A 368 10.69 -8.79 0.78
C PHE A 368 11.77 -9.39 -0.15
N PRO A 369 11.66 -9.27 -1.48
CA PRO A 369 12.62 -9.84 -2.43
C PRO A 369 13.96 -9.08 -2.42
N TYR A 370 14.88 -9.45 -1.51
CA TYR A 370 16.25 -8.92 -1.43
C TYR A 370 17.00 -8.95 -2.78
N GLN A 371 16.59 -9.80 -3.71
CA GLN A 371 17.16 -9.96 -5.04
C GLN A 371 16.81 -8.80 -5.99
N ILE A 372 15.76 -8.01 -5.70
CA ILE A 372 15.47 -6.76 -6.43
C ILE A 372 16.48 -5.66 -6.05
N LEU A 373 17.13 -5.74 -4.88
CA LEU A 373 18.04 -4.70 -4.37
C LEU A 373 19.30 -4.44 -5.22
N ALA A 374 19.61 -5.27 -6.23
CA ALA A 374 20.69 -5.04 -7.18
C ALA A 374 20.22 -4.77 -8.62
N ALA A 375 18.92 -4.57 -8.84
CA ALA A 375 18.37 -4.11 -10.12
C ALA A 375 18.68 -2.62 -10.33
N LYS A 376 19.89 -2.31 -10.80
CA LYS A 376 20.44 -0.94 -10.94
C LYS A 376 19.74 -0.04 -11.99
N GLN A 377 18.65 -0.49 -12.58
CA GLN A 377 17.87 0.25 -13.58
C GLN A 377 16.37 0.29 -13.25
N LEU A 378 15.95 -0.29 -12.12
CA LEU A 378 14.55 -0.34 -11.75
C LEU A 378 14.05 1.06 -11.32
N THR A 379 13.14 1.65 -12.10
CA THR A 379 12.50 2.94 -11.82
C THR A 379 11.12 2.79 -11.17
N PHE A 380 10.46 1.65 -11.35
CA PHE A 380 9.10 1.39 -10.85
C PHE A 380 9.00 0.03 -10.15
N LEU A 381 8.55 0.03 -8.88
CA LEU A 381 8.32 -1.18 -8.10
C LEU A 381 6.96 -1.14 -7.39
N ASP A 382 6.02 -1.97 -7.85
CA ASP A 382 4.71 -2.18 -7.25
C ASP A 382 4.49 -3.63 -6.81
N LEU A 383 4.39 -3.81 -5.49
CA LEU A 383 4.14 -5.07 -4.80
C LEU A 383 2.82 -5.03 -3.99
N ARG A 384 1.96 -4.03 -4.22
CA ARG A 384 0.77 -3.77 -3.38
C ARG A 384 -0.26 -4.89 -3.43
N PHE A 385 -1.06 -5.03 -2.37
CA PHE A 385 -2.14 -6.03 -2.29
C PHE A 385 -1.61 -7.45 -2.55
N ASN A 386 -0.69 -7.88 -1.68
CA ASN A 386 -0.11 -9.22 -1.65
C ASN A 386 0.00 -9.68 -0.18
N ASN A 387 0.65 -10.83 0.05
CA ASN A 387 0.89 -11.39 1.39
C ASN A 387 2.39 -11.45 1.70
N PHE A 388 3.16 -10.45 1.26
CA PHE A 388 4.56 -10.32 1.67
C PHE A 388 4.63 -9.95 3.16
N HIS A 389 5.57 -10.54 3.89
CA HIS A 389 5.76 -10.37 5.32
C HIS A 389 7.24 -10.12 5.66
N ASP A 390 7.59 -10.28 6.94
CA ASP A 390 8.91 -9.97 7.51
C ASP A 390 9.26 -8.47 7.42
N LYS A 391 10.54 -8.17 7.61
CA LYS A 391 11.07 -6.81 7.69
C LYS A 391 11.42 -6.29 6.29
N VAL A 392 11.09 -5.03 6.00
CA VAL A 392 11.59 -4.37 4.79
C VAL A 392 13.08 -4.04 4.95
N PRO A 393 13.97 -4.48 4.04
CA PRO A 393 15.39 -4.17 4.13
C PRO A 393 15.65 -2.65 4.01
N PRO A 394 16.53 -2.07 4.84
CA PRO A 394 16.97 -0.67 4.71
C PRO A 394 17.36 -0.28 3.27
N GLN A 395 17.99 -1.20 2.54
CA GLN A 395 18.44 -1.02 1.18
C GLN A 395 17.32 -0.67 0.18
N VAL A 396 16.05 -0.99 0.46
CA VAL A 396 14.91 -0.63 -0.40
C VAL A 396 14.80 0.89 -0.55
N PHE A 397 15.08 1.64 0.52
CA PHE A 397 15.07 3.11 0.52
C PHE A 397 16.34 3.72 -0.11
N ASN A 398 17.21 2.91 -0.71
CA ASN A 398 18.33 3.34 -1.55
C ASN A 398 18.18 2.87 -3.02
N LEU A 399 17.02 2.31 -3.42
CA LEU A 399 16.71 1.99 -4.82
C LEU A 399 16.44 3.27 -5.61
N ASP A 400 16.90 3.32 -6.87
CA ASP A 400 16.77 4.48 -7.77
C ASP A 400 15.39 4.49 -8.49
N VAL A 401 14.33 4.40 -7.69
CA VAL A 401 12.93 4.32 -8.13
C VAL A 401 12.19 5.65 -7.96
N ASP A 402 11.36 6.02 -8.93
CA ASP A 402 10.37 7.12 -8.81
C ASP A 402 9.14 6.68 -7.97
N VAL A 403 8.83 5.38 -8.00
CA VAL A 403 7.61 4.80 -7.40
C VAL A 403 7.98 3.59 -6.55
N LEU A 404 7.74 3.69 -5.23
CA LEU A 404 7.94 2.61 -4.27
C LEU A 404 6.62 2.26 -3.59
N PHE A 405 5.96 1.22 -4.11
CA PHE A 405 4.59 0.85 -3.80
C PHE A 405 4.53 -0.51 -3.07
N ILE A 406 4.43 -0.50 -1.73
CA ILE A 406 4.45 -1.72 -0.90
C ILE A 406 3.26 -1.86 0.07
N ASN A 407 2.25 -0.99 -0.04
CA ASN A 407 1.05 -1.04 0.82
C ASN A 407 0.18 -2.29 0.66
N ASN A 408 -0.67 -2.56 1.66
CA ASN A 408 -1.57 -3.73 1.69
C ASN A 408 -0.78 -5.05 1.58
N ASN A 409 0.09 -5.25 2.57
CA ASN A 409 0.90 -6.44 2.79
C ASN A 409 0.92 -6.74 4.30
N GLN A 410 1.81 -7.62 4.75
CA GLN A 410 1.98 -8.06 6.14
C GLN A 410 3.38 -7.72 6.68
N PHE A 411 4.05 -6.72 6.09
CA PHE A 411 5.38 -6.27 6.54
C PHE A 411 5.32 -5.70 7.96
N TYR A 412 6.33 -6.00 8.78
CA TYR A 412 6.39 -5.56 10.20
C TYR A 412 7.77 -5.01 10.59
N ASP A 413 7.89 -4.63 11.87
CA ASP A 413 9.04 -3.96 12.49
C ASP A 413 9.11 -2.45 12.15
N THR A 414 10.14 -1.79 12.64
CA THR A 414 10.33 -0.34 12.49
C THR A 414 10.66 0.06 11.05
N LEU A 415 10.18 1.25 10.65
CA LEU A 415 10.61 1.87 9.39
C LEU A 415 12.13 2.16 9.45
N PRO A 416 12.93 1.70 8.47
CA PRO A 416 14.38 1.85 8.51
C PRO A 416 14.86 3.30 8.67
N SER A 417 15.93 3.50 9.45
CA SER A 417 16.47 4.83 9.76
C SER A 417 16.97 5.61 8.54
N ASN A 418 17.17 4.97 7.39
CA ASN A 418 17.51 5.59 6.11
C ASN A 418 16.30 5.85 5.19
N LEU A 419 15.06 5.80 5.69
CA LEU A 419 13.83 5.95 4.88
C LEU A 419 13.87 7.14 3.91
N GLY A 420 14.32 8.31 4.37
CA GLY A 420 14.41 9.50 3.51
C GLY A 420 15.67 9.59 2.64
N ASN A 421 16.45 8.52 2.51
CA ASN A 421 17.40 8.40 1.39
C ASN A 421 16.68 8.14 0.06
N THR A 422 15.38 7.82 0.09
CA THR A 422 14.65 7.38 -1.10
C THR A 422 14.54 8.51 -2.14
N PRO A 423 14.90 8.25 -3.42
CA PRO A 423 14.64 9.17 -4.51
C PRO A 423 13.17 9.17 -4.96
N ALA A 424 12.34 8.30 -4.41
CA ALA A 424 10.95 8.15 -4.80
C ALA A 424 10.14 9.44 -4.67
N ILE A 425 9.29 9.66 -5.68
CA ILE A 425 8.31 10.74 -5.77
C ILE A 425 7.03 10.33 -5.02
N TYR A 426 6.66 9.05 -5.13
CA TYR A 426 5.47 8.46 -4.49
C TYR A 426 5.90 7.31 -3.57
N LEU A 427 5.69 7.48 -2.26
CA LEU A 427 6.04 6.49 -1.24
C LEU A 427 4.80 6.05 -0.45
N THR A 428 4.50 4.75 -0.50
CA THR A 428 3.37 4.18 0.26
C THR A 428 3.72 2.86 0.94
N VAL A 429 3.58 2.87 2.27
CA VAL A 429 3.78 1.72 3.17
C VAL A 429 2.48 1.37 3.92
N ALA A 430 1.37 1.98 3.51
CA ALA A 430 0.07 1.88 4.15
C ALA A 430 -0.44 0.43 4.34
N ASN A 431 -1.41 0.21 5.24
CA ASN A 431 -2.07 -1.08 5.44
C ASN A 431 -1.06 -2.24 5.61
N ASN A 432 -0.19 -2.12 6.60
CA ASN A 432 0.85 -3.07 6.98
C ASN A 432 0.90 -3.16 8.52
N LEU A 433 1.97 -3.75 9.08
CA LEU A 433 2.18 -3.93 10.51
C LEU A 433 3.42 -3.17 11.02
N PHE A 434 3.89 -2.14 10.30
CA PHE A 434 5.04 -1.32 10.71
C PHE A 434 4.78 -0.62 12.04
N ASN A 435 5.78 -0.59 12.91
CA ASN A 435 5.69 -0.03 14.27
C ASN A 435 6.80 0.99 14.56
N GLY A 436 6.82 1.56 15.77
CA GLY A 436 7.82 2.56 16.14
C GLY A 436 7.60 3.92 15.47
N PRO A 437 8.55 4.86 15.68
CA PRO A 437 8.43 6.22 15.18
C PRO A 437 8.74 6.35 13.69
N ILE A 438 8.12 7.34 13.05
CA ILE A 438 8.51 7.82 11.72
C ILE A 438 9.95 8.35 11.79
N PRO A 439 10.90 7.82 10.97
CA PRO A 439 12.30 8.24 11.03
C PRO A 439 12.48 9.73 10.69
N GLN A 440 13.27 10.45 11.51
CA GLN A 440 13.66 11.84 11.26
C GLN A 440 14.31 12.04 9.88
N SER A 441 14.97 11.01 9.34
CA SER A 441 15.59 11.04 8.01
C SER A 441 14.60 11.32 6.88
N ILE A 442 13.28 11.19 7.07
CA ILE A 442 12.27 11.53 6.07
C ILE A 442 12.48 12.92 5.45
N GLY A 443 12.97 13.90 6.22
CA GLY A 443 13.29 15.24 5.74
C GLY A 443 14.51 15.35 4.80
N ASN A 444 15.24 14.26 4.58
CA ASN A 444 16.29 14.19 3.55
C ASN A 444 15.66 14.11 2.14
N ALA A 445 14.53 13.41 1.98
CA ALA A 445 13.79 13.28 0.72
C ALA A 445 12.89 14.50 0.39
N LYS A 446 13.24 15.67 0.95
CA LYS A 446 12.58 16.98 0.76
C LYS A 446 12.48 17.43 -0.70
N ASP A 447 13.42 17.00 -1.53
CA ASP A 447 13.57 17.43 -2.91
C ASP A 447 12.78 16.51 -3.88
N THR A 448 12.44 15.28 -3.45
CA THR A 448 11.81 14.23 -4.28
C THR A 448 10.36 13.95 -3.92
N LEU A 449 10.03 13.75 -2.63
CA LEU A 449 8.71 13.28 -2.22
C LEU A 449 7.57 14.28 -2.53
N VAL A 450 6.52 13.76 -3.16
CA VAL A 450 5.26 14.46 -3.49
C VAL A 450 4.06 13.82 -2.77
N GLU A 451 4.00 12.48 -2.69
CA GLU A 451 2.94 11.77 -1.95
C GLU A 451 3.52 10.78 -0.93
N VAL A 452 3.05 10.87 0.32
CA VAL A 452 3.50 10.05 1.46
C VAL A 452 2.28 9.40 2.14
N LEU A 453 2.14 8.09 2.03
CA LEU A 453 0.98 7.33 2.53
C LEU A 453 1.41 6.22 3.50
N PHE A 454 1.33 6.50 4.80
CA PHE A 454 1.72 5.61 5.89
C PHE A 454 0.51 5.08 6.72
N LEU A 455 -0.71 5.46 6.33
CA LEU A 455 -1.96 5.11 7.01
C LEU A 455 -2.18 3.60 7.24
N GLY A 456 -2.93 3.24 8.28
CA GLY A 456 -3.30 1.85 8.56
C GLY A 456 -2.09 0.99 8.95
N ASN A 457 -1.32 1.47 9.93
CA ASN A 457 -0.13 0.78 10.45
C ASN A 457 -0.19 0.76 11.99
N ARG A 458 0.95 0.47 12.64
CA ARG A 458 1.13 0.49 14.09
C ARG A 458 2.17 1.53 14.52
N LEU A 459 2.40 2.56 13.71
CA LEU A 459 3.42 3.59 13.97
C LEU A 459 3.06 4.38 15.23
N ASP A 460 4.07 4.73 16.02
CA ASP A 460 3.94 5.31 17.36
C ASP A 460 4.91 6.48 17.60
N GLY A 461 4.90 7.04 18.81
CA GLY A 461 5.68 8.23 19.13
C GLY A 461 5.22 9.48 18.39
N CYS A 462 6.06 10.51 18.31
CA CYS A 462 5.67 11.82 17.78
C CYS A 462 6.17 12.09 16.35
N LEU A 463 5.41 12.89 15.61
CA LEU A 463 5.79 13.38 14.28
C LEU A 463 7.13 14.16 14.32
N PRO A 464 8.15 13.77 13.55
CA PRO A 464 9.40 14.54 13.47
C PRO A 464 9.17 15.89 12.76
N TYR A 465 9.79 16.95 13.26
CA TYR A 465 9.67 18.28 12.64
C TYR A 465 10.30 18.32 11.23
N GLU A 466 11.20 17.39 10.94
CA GLU A 466 11.80 17.14 9.63
C GLU A 466 10.78 16.91 8.50
N ILE A 467 9.54 16.47 8.79
CA ILE A 467 8.46 16.41 7.80
C ILE A 467 8.20 17.79 7.17
N GLY A 468 8.33 18.88 7.94
CA GLY A 468 8.22 20.26 7.44
C GLY A 468 9.32 20.68 6.46
N LEU A 469 10.29 19.82 6.14
CA LEU A 469 11.23 20.04 5.05
C LEU A 469 10.63 19.64 3.68
N LEU A 470 9.59 18.81 3.63
CA LEU A 470 8.99 18.25 2.42
C LEU A 470 8.17 19.28 1.62
N LYS A 471 8.83 20.33 1.09
CA LYS A 471 8.22 21.43 0.33
C LYS A 471 7.58 20.99 -1.01
N ASN A 472 7.88 19.78 -1.47
CA ASN A 472 7.27 19.18 -2.66
C ASN A 472 6.01 18.36 -2.37
N ALA A 473 5.73 18.02 -1.11
CA ALA A 473 4.58 17.19 -0.74
C ALA A 473 3.23 17.88 -1.02
N THR A 474 2.34 17.17 -1.72
CA THR A 474 0.92 17.51 -1.93
C THR A 474 0.00 16.64 -1.08
N VAL A 475 0.40 15.40 -0.77
CA VAL A 475 -0.38 14.44 0.05
C VAL A 475 0.47 13.88 1.19
N PHE A 476 -0.02 13.97 2.42
CA PHE A 476 0.57 13.36 3.60
C PHE A 476 -0.53 12.71 4.45
N ASP A 477 -0.55 11.38 4.51
CA ASP A 477 -1.54 10.59 5.27
C ASP A 477 -0.85 9.60 6.22
N VAL A 478 -1.10 9.77 7.52
CA VAL A 478 -0.63 8.89 8.61
C VAL A 478 -1.80 8.37 9.45
N SER A 479 -3.02 8.42 8.92
CA SER A 479 -4.23 8.05 9.67
C SER A 479 -4.28 6.58 10.09
N PHE A 480 -5.10 6.25 11.09
CA PHE A 480 -5.19 4.88 11.64
C PHE A 480 -3.81 4.35 12.08
N ASN A 481 -3.20 5.04 13.04
CA ASN A 481 -1.92 4.67 13.69
C ASN A 481 -2.01 4.96 15.20
N TYR A 482 -0.90 4.80 15.93
CA TYR A 482 -0.76 5.12 17.36
C TYR A 482 0.14 6.35 17.59
N LEU A 483 0.28 7.24 16.59
CA LEU A 483 1.11 8.43 16.67
C LEU A 483 0.52 9.43 17.67
N SER A 484 1.38 10.09 18.44
CA SER A 484 1.02 10.98 19.54
C SER A 484 1.72 12.34 19.45
N GLY A 485 1.47 13.21 20.43
CA GLY A 485 2.06 14.55 20.50
C GLY A 485 1.24 15.65 19.81
N PRO A 486 1.70 16.91 19.88
CA PRO A 486 1.14 18.00 19.09
C PRO A 486 1.74 18.03 17.68
N ILE A 487 1.03 18.67 16.74
CA ILE A 487 1.51 18.92 15.38
C ILE A 487 2.75 19.83 15.43
N PRO A 488 3.90 19.44 14.84
CA PRO A 488 5.08 20.30 14.79
C PRO A 488 4.82 21.59 14.03
N LEU A 489 5.29 22.73 14.55
CA LEU A 489 5.14 24.04 13.89
C LEU A 489 5.78 24.08 12.50
N SER A 490 6.78 23.23 12.24
CA SER A 490 7.39 23.06 10.92
C SER A 490 6.40 22.67 9.82
N PHE A 491 5.22 22.12 10.13
CA PHE A 491 4.20 21.78 9.13
C PHE A 491 3.70 23.02 8.38
N GLN A 492 3.83 24.24 8.94
CA GLN A 492 3.56 25.50 8.20
C GLN A 492 4.48 25.71 6.98
N CYS A 493 5.54 24.92 6.83
CA CYS A 493 6.48 24.97 5.72
C CYS A 493 6.09 24.06 4.54
N LEU A 494 5.04 23.24 4.68
CA LEU A 494 4.49 22.35 3.64
C LEU A 494 3.69 23.14 2.59
N SER A 495 4.34 24.10 1.91
CA SER A 495 3.67 25.12 1.10
C SER A 495 2.88 24.61 -0.12
N LYS A 496 3.03 23.33 -0.49
CA LYS A 496 2.29 22.66 -1.56
C LYS A 496 1.23 21.66 -1.07
N ILE A 497 1.04 21.47 0.24
CA ILE A 497 0.15 20.42 0.75
C ILE A 497 -1.31 20.73 0.38
N GLU A 498 -1.97 19.76 -0.23
CA GLU A 498 -3.36 19.81 -0.68
C GLU A 498 -4.24 18.89 0.18
N LEU A 499 -3.71 17.72 0.58
CA LEU A 499 -4.35 16.75 1.47
C LEU A 499 -3.44 16.44 2.68
N LEU A 500 -3.90 16.73 3.89
CA LEU A 500 -3.19 16.44 5.15
C LEU A 500 -4.10 15.63 6.09
N VAL A 501 -3.76 14.37 6.33
CA VAL A 501 -4.64 13.41 7.02
C VAL A 501 -3.92 12.81 8.23
N LEU A 502 -4.29 13.28 9.42
CA LEU A 502 -3.74 12.86 10.71
C LEU A 502 -4.79 12.12 11.58
N ALA A 503 -5.95 11.79 11.00
CA ALA A 503 -7.11 11.25 11.71
C ALA A 503 -6.87 9.88 12.36
N ARG A 504 -7.62 9.54 13.41
CA ARG A 504 -7.54 8.24 14.13
C ARG A 504 -6.12 7.94 14.60
N ASN A 505 -5.64 8.79 15.51
CA ASN A 505 -4.33 8.73 16.16
C ASN A 505 -4.49 9.20 17.64
N GLN A 506 -3.38 9.46 18.33
CA GLN A 506 -3.30 9.97 19.69
C GLN A 506 -2.76 11.41 19.76
N PHE A 507 -2.91 12.20 18.69
CA PHE A 507 -2.42 13.58 18.66
C PHE A 507 -3.21 14.49 19.61
N TYR A 508 -2.55 15.49 20.22
CA TYR A 508 -3.15 16.31 21.27
C TYR A 508 -2.67 17.76 21.28
N GLY A 509 -3.33 18.59 22.11
CA GLY A 509 -2.97 19.99 22.31
C GLY A 509 -3.68 20.94 21.33
N GLU A 510 -3.03 22.05 21.00
CA GLU A 510 -3.57 23.06 20.09
C GLU A 510 -3.24 22.72 18.62
N VAL A 511 -4.22 22.90 17.73
CA VAL A 511 -4.01 22.83 16.28
C VAL A 511 -3.34 24.13 15.81
N PRO A 512 -2.12 24.12 15.25
CA PRO A 512 -1.41 25.36 14.96
C PRO A 512 -2.09 26.17 13.84
N GLU A 513 -2.50 27.40 14.16
CA GLU A 513 -3.10 28.36 13.21
C GLU A 513 -2.25 28.57 11.94
N ALA A 514 -0.93 28.42 12.03
CA ALA A 514 -0.02 28.53 10.89
C ALA A 514 -0.15 27.37 9.88
N VAL A 515 -0.60 26.18 10.30
CA VAL A 515 -0.93 25.07 9.39
C VAL A 515 -2.28 25.35 8.71
N CYS A 516 -3.24 25.91 9.44
CA CYS A 516 -4.53 26.38 8.88
C CYS A 516 -4.41 27.61 7.94
N LYS A 517 -3.20 28.18 7.78
CA LYS A 517 -2.87 29.23 6.79
C LYS A 517 -2.25 28.69 5.50
N LEU A 518 -2.03 27.37 5.36
CA LEU A 518 -1.36 26.80 4.19
C LEU A 518 -2.18 27.04 2.91
N PRO A 519 -1.59 27.63 1.85
CA PRO A 519 -2.34 28.29 0.77
C PRO A 519 -3.04 27.30 -0.18
N LYS A 520 -2.71 26.01 -0.09
CA LYS A 520 -3.21 24.93 -0.95
C LYS A 520 -4.14 23.94 -0.23
N LEU A 521 -4.29 24.07 1.09
CA LEU A 521 -4.89 23.05 1.93
C LEU A 521 -6.38 22.88 1.63
N SER A 522 -6.75 21.75 1.01
CA SER A 522 -8.10 21.46 0.52
C SER A 522 -8.85 20.42 1.36
N ASN A 523 -8.12 19.53 2.03
CA ASN A 523 -8.64 18.60 3.03
C ASN A 523 -7.62 18.45 4.18
N PHE A 524 -8.06 18.70 5.40
CA PHE A 524 -7.28 18.58 6.63
C PHE A 524 -8.08 17.75 7.64
N SER A 525 -7.79 16.45 7.77
CA SER A 525 -8.52 15.60 8.73
C SER A 525 -7.70 15.37 9.99
N LEU A 526 -8.22 15.89 11.11
CA LEU A 526 -7.72 15.70 12.47
C LEU A 526 -8.67 14.85 13.32
N SER A 527 -9.72 14.29 12.73
CA SER A 527 -10.78 13.59 13.46
C SER A 527 -10.29 12.38 14.26
N TYR A 528 -10.99 12.01 15.33
CA TYR A 528 -10.65 10.89 16.21
C TYR A 528 -9.24 11.00 16.85
N ASN A 529 -8.89 12.17 17.38
CA ASN A 529 -7.66 12.45 18.13
C ASN A 529 -8.02 12.99 19.52
N TYR A 530 -7.12 13.74 20.17
CA TYR A 530 -7.29 14.39 21.48
C TYR A 530 -6.86 15.87 21.46
N PHE A 531 -7.00 16.56 20.32
CA PHE A 531 -6.80 18.01 20.25
C PHE A 531 -7.77 18.73 21.20
N THR A 532 -7.30 19.78 21.87
CA THR A 532 -8.06 20.52 22.89
C THR A 532 -8.43 21.93 22.47
N GLN A 533 -7.74 22.50 21.48
CA GLN A 533 -7.93 23.90 21.06
C GLN A 533 -7.78 24.04 19.54
N VAL A 534 -8.63 24.88 18.95
CA VAL A 534 -8.54 25.35 17.55
C VAL A 534 -8.75 26.86 17.51
N GLY A 535 -7.85 27.57 16.83
CA GLY A 535 -7.89 29.02 16.67
C GLY A 535 -8.91 29.50 15.61
N PRO A 536 -9.03 30.83 15.43
CA PRO A 536 -10.03 31.44 14.56
C PRO A 536 -9.84 31.17 13.06
N ILE A 537 -8.63 30.85 12.59
CA ILE A 537 -8.39 30.50 11.18
C ILE A 537 -8.71 29.03 10.94
N CYS A 538 -8.31 28.13 11.86
CA CYS A 538 -8.73 26.74 11.83
C CYS A 538 -10.26 26.61 11.88
N ARG A 539 -10.96 27.41 12.70
CA ARG A 539 -12.44 27.44 12.73
C ARG A 539 -13.05 27.80 11.37
N LYS A 540 -12.51 28.79 10.67
CA LYS A 540 -12.94 29.12 9.29
C LYS A 540 -12.73 27.97 8.28
N LEU A 541 -11.82 27.03 8.55
CA LEU A 541 -11.69 25.81 7.74
C LEU A 541 -12.70 24.72 8.14
N ILE A 542 -13.10 24.66 9.43
CA ILE A 542 -14.18 23.79 9.90
C ILE A 542 -15.51 24.22 9.28
N ASP A 543 -15.82 25.53 9.31
CA ASP A 543 -17.03 26.11 8.71
C ASP A 543 -17.12 25.81 7.20
N LYS A 544 -15.97 25.80 6.52
CA LYS A 544 -15.82 25.46 5.09
C LYS A 544 -15.81 23.96 4.79
N LYS A 545 -15.89 23.09 5.80
CA LYS A 545 -15.70 21.62 5.70
C LYS A 545 -14.32 21.19 5.14
N ILE A 546 -13.33 22.07 5.18
CA ILE A 546 -11.93 21.78 4.82
C ILE A 546 -11.22 21.08 5.99
N LEU A 547 -11.56 21.43 7.24
CA LEU A 547 -10.97 20.86 8.45
C LEU A 547 -11.98 20.02 9.23
N ASP A 548 -11.75 18.72 9.36
CA ASP A 548 -12.54 17.83 10.22
C ASP A 548 -11.83 17.59 11.57
N VAL A 549 -12.46 18.05 12.66
CA VAL A 549 -11.99 17.88 14.05
C VAL A 549 -12.97 17.09 14.91
N ARG A 550 -13.90 16.32 14.33
CA ARG A 550 -14.83 15.46 15.10
C ARG A 550 -14.08 14.45 15.97
N MET A 551 -14.67 14.04 17.08
CA MET A 551 -14.09 13.09 18.04
C MET A 551 -12.70 13.52 18.54
N ASN A 552 -12.58 14.80 18.92
CA ASN A 552 -11.46 15.37 19.66
C ASN A 552 -11.91 15.80 21.07
N CYS A 553 -11.09 16.56 21.79
CA CYS A 553 -11.35 17.05 23.15
C CYS A 553 -11.53 18.58 23.19
N ILE A 554 -12.10 19.18 22.15
CA ILE A 554 -12.28 20.63 22.01
C ILE A 554 -13.58 21.05 22.72
N PRO A 555 -13.56 21.73 23.89
CA PRO A 555 -14.72 21.79 24.77
C PRO A 555 -15.95 22.57 24.26
N ASP A 556 -15.78 23.40 23.22
CA ASP A 556 -16.81 24.31 22.69
C ASP A 556 -17.29 23.95 21.27
N LEU A 557 -16.93 22.76 20.76
CA LEU A 557 -17.42 22.23 19.48
C LEU A 557 -18.36 21.04 19.66
N SER A 558 -19.24 20.83 18.66
CA SER A 558 -20.09 19.64 18.56
C SER A 558 -19.31 18.39 18.12
N ASN A 559 -19.90 17.22 18.33
CA ASN A 559 -19.38 15.92 17.89
C ASN A 559 -17.94 15.67 18.36
N GLN A 560 -17.72 15.83 19.67
CA GLN A 560 -16.45 15.63 20.37
C GLN A 560 -16.53 14.39 21.27
N ARG A 561 -15.38 13.92 21.76
CA ARG A 561 -15.30 12.82 22.74
C ARG A 561 -15.99 13.19 24.05
N SER A 562 -16.36 12.18 24.81
CA SER A 562 -16.84 12.37 26.17
C SER A 562 -15.77 13.00 27.06
N LYS A 563 -16.19 13.77 28.07
CA LYS A 563 -15.29 14.33 29.08
C LYS A 563 -14.51 13.24 29.83
N ALA A 564 -15.06 12.02 29.91
CA ALA A 564 -14.42 10.86 30.53
C ALA A 564 -13.24 10.35 29.70
N GLU A 565 -13.40 10.09 28.40
CA GLU A 565 -12.30 9.70 27.50
C GLU A 565 -11.15 10.70 27.52
N CYS A 566 -11.49 12.00 27.43
CA CYS A 566 -10.49 13.07 27.45
C CYS A 566 -9.74 13.12 28.79
N ALA A 567 -10.45 13.00 29.92
CA ALA A 567 -9.83 12.95 31.24
C ALA A 567 -8.94 11.71 31.42
N GLU A 568 -9.36 10.54 30.92
CA GLU A 568 -8.55 9.32 30.98
C GLU A 568 -7.26 9.48 30.16
N PHE A 569 -7.35 9.95 28.91
CA PHE A 569 -6.19 10.18 28.06
C PHE A 569 -5.20 11.16 28.72
N PHE A 570 -5.67 12.31 29.21
CA PHE A 570 -4.78 13.29 29.85
C PHE A 570 -4.27 12.87 31.23
N SER A 571 -4.92 11.92 31.92
CA SER A 571 -4.35 11.30 33.13
C SER A 571 -3.06 10.53 32.87
N LYS A 572 -2.89 10.01 31.64
CA LYS A 572 -1.75 9.22 31.17
C LYS A 572 -0.74 10.05 30.34
N TYR A 573 -0.77 11.39 30.44
CA TYR A 573 0.00 12.31 29.61
C TYR A 573 1.50 11.97 29.45
N LYS A 574 2.14 11.42 30.48
CA LYS A 574 3.57 11.01 30.43
C LYS A 574 3.84 9.94 29.37
N ASP A 575 2.89 9.04 29.14
CA ASP A 575 3.02 7.89 28.24
C ASP A 575 2.90 8.33 26.76
N HIS A 576 2.43 9.55 26.53
CA HIS A 576 2.25 10.17 25.22
C HIS A 576 3.21 11.35 24.96
N ALA A 577 4.13 11.63 25.89
CA ALA A 577 4.97 12.84 25.85
C ALA A 577 6.14 12.73 24.87
N CYS A 578 6.26 13.69 23.94
CA CYS A 578 7.33 13.71 22.96
C CYS A 578 8.73 13.92 23.59
N PRO A 579 9.75 13.11 23.22
CA PRO A 579 11.11 13.21 23.79
C PRO A 579 11.85 14.54 23.60
N SER A 580 11.44 15.38 22.64
CA SER A 580 12.05 16.70 22.42
C SER A 580 10.99 17.78 22.13
N PRO A 581 10.36 18.37 23.16
CA PRO A 581 9.35 19.42 22.99
C PRO A 581 9.88 20.69 22.27
N GLN A 582 11.19 20.90 22.28
CA GLN A 582 11.85 22.02 21.57
C GLN A 582 11.93 21.79 20.07
N SER A 583 12.04 20.53 19.59
CA SER A 583 12.13 20.26 18.15
C SER A 583 10.83 20.61 17.43
N LEU A 584 9.69 20.35 18.09
CA LEU A 584 8.33 20.66 17.64
C LEU A 584 8.09 22.17 17.41
N LYS A 585 8.94 23.04 17.98
CA LYS A 585 8.89 24.51 17.79
C LYS A 585 9.78 25.02 16.65
N LYS A 586 10.59 24.17 16.02
CA LYS A 586 11.44 24.57 14.88
C LYS A 586 10.57 24.85 13.65
N VAL A 587 10.90 25.90 12.91
CA VAL A 587 10.24 26.27 11.64
C VAL A 587 11.31 26.41 10.54
N PRO A 588 11.62 25.36 9.77
CA PRO A 588 12.73 25.37 8.80
C PRO A 588 12.60 26.35 7.63
N CYS A 589 11.41 26.93 7.42
CA CYS A 589 11.14 27.95 6.40
C CYS A 589 11.15 29.39 6.96
N ALA A 590 11.38 29.59 8.26
CA ALA A 590 11.46 30.92 8.85
C ALA A 590 12.78 31.60 8.44
N THR A 591 12.70 32.50 7.45
CA THR A 591 13.71 33.53 7.25
C THR A 591 13.67 34.55 8.39
N ASN A 592 14.78 35.23 8.67
CA ASN A 592 14.89 36.24 9.74
C ASN A 592 14.08 37.50 9.41
N TYR A 593 12.76 37.44 9.56
CA TYR A 593 11.87 38.61 9.52
C TYR A 593 11.18 38.78 10.87
N HIS A 594 11.42 39.94 11.50
CA HIS A 594 10.76 40.34 12.73
C HIS A 594 9.25 40.48 12.50
N TYR A 595 8.45 39.95 13.42
CA TYR A 595 7.02 40.25 13.49
C TYR A 595 6.82 41.73 13.86
N SER A 596 6.53 42.55 12.85
CA SER A 596 5.80 43.81 13.01
C SER A 596 4.58 43.72 12.09
N GLY A 597 3.39 43.89 12.68
CA GLY A 597 2.15 43.47 12.02
C GLY A 597 1.44 44.61 11.27
N SER A 598 0.65 44.21 10.28
CA SER A 598 -0.61 44.87 9.94
C SER A 598 -1.65 43.81 9.59
N LEU A 599 -2.92 44.16 9.72
CA LEU A 599 -4.04 43.48 9.08
C LEU A 599 -4.26 44.06 7.66
N ASP A 600 -5.33 43.59 7.01
CA ASP A 600 -5.85 44.00 5.69
C ASP A 600 -5.07 43.50 4.46
N ALA A 601 -5.69 43.21 3.30
CA ALA A 601 -7.09 42.84 2.99
C ALA A 601 -7.15 42.29 1.53
N SER A 602 -8.26 41.61 1.15
CA SER A 602 -8.49 41.01 -0.20
C SER A 602 -7.56 39.80 -0.50
N ASP A 603 -8.03 38.66 -1.02
CA ASP A 603 -8.58 38.56 -2.38
C ASP A 603 -9.66 37.50 -2.58
N ASN A 604 -10.57 37.80 -3.51
CA ASN A 604 -11.51 36.85 -4.09
C ASN A 604 -10.85 36.11 -5.26
N GLN A 605 -10.55 34.82 -5.09
CA GLN A 605 -10.35 33.91 -6.21
C GLN A 605 -11.39 32.78 -6.17
N PRO A 606 -11.88 32.30 -7.33
CA PRO A 606 -12.89 31.25 -7.40
C PRO A 606 -12.32 29.92 -6.89
N MET A 607 -13.20 29.04 -6.41
CA MET A 607 -12.82 27.72 -5.92
C MET A 607 -12.15 26.90 -7.02
N ALA A 608 -10.84 26.66 -6.87
CA ALA A 608 -10.16 25.62 -7.64
C ALA A 608 -10.75 24.25 -7.22
N VAL A 609 -11.29 23.51 -8.18
CA VAL A 609 -11.70 22.12 -7.95
C VAL A 609 -10.46 21.31 -7.64
N ALA A 610 -10.45 20.63 -6.49
CA ALA A 610 -9.31 19.83 -6.06
C ALA A 610 -8.97 18.78 -7.13
N PRO A 611 -7.69 18.60 -7.52
CA PRO A 611 -7.30 17.51 -8.39
C PRO A 611 -7.63 16.18 -7.71
N SER A 612 -8.22 15.24 -8.45
CA SER A 612 -8.40 13.88 -7.93
C SER A 612 -7.05 13.28 -7.56
N PRO A 613 -6.94 12.49 -6.47
CA PRO A 613 -5.75 11.70 -6.20
C PRO A 613 -5.33 10.94 -7.45
N ARG A 614 -4.02 10.94 -7.77
CA ARG A 614 -3.51 10.41 -9.04
C ARG A 614 -3.65 8.90 -9.11
N SER A 615 -4.82 8.44 -9.55
CA SER A 615 -5.04 7.04 -9.88
C SER A 615 -3.99 6.58 -10.90
N TYR A 616 -3.57 5.32 -10.80
CA TYR A 616 -2.54 4.66 -11.64
C TYR A 616 -2.62 5.05 -13.13
N ASN A 617 -3.82 5.16 -13.68
CA ASN A 617 -4.13 5.62 -15.04
C ASN A 617 -3.63 7.04 -15.42
N THR A 618 -3.03 7.79 -14.48
CA THR A 618 -2.45 9.13 -14.69
C THR A 618 -0.92 9.16 -14.58
N LEU A 619 -0.31 8.04 -14.16
CA LEU A 619 1.04 7.68 -14.59
C LEU A 619 0.92 7.14 -16.02
N ILE A 620 1.94 7.36 -16.84
CA ILE A 620 2.01 6.80 -18.19
C ILE A 620 3.13 5.75 -18.13
N PRO A 621 2.81 4.44 -18.16
CA PRO A 621 3.82 3.39 -18.32
C PRO A 621 4.64 3.65 -19.58
N HIS A 622 5.94 3.31 -19.56
CA HIS A 622 6.86 3.57 -20.68
C HIS A 622 7.06 5.08 -20.97
N LYS A 623 7.20 5.91 -19.93
CA LYS A 623 7.47 7.36 -20.10
C LYS A 623 8.67 7.91 -19.31
N LEU A 624 9.70 7.08 -19.18
CA LEU A 624 11.10 7.44 -18.97
C LEU A 624 11.91 6.83 -20.12
#